data_AF-A0A0P9DHY5-F1
#
_entry.id   AF-A0A0P9DHY5-F1
#
_cell.length_a   1.000
_cell.length_b   1.000
_cell.length_c   1.000
_cell.angle_alpha   90.00
_cell.angle_beta   90.00
_cell.angle_gamma   90.00
#
_symmetry.space_group_name_H-M   'P 1'
#
loop_
_entity.id
_entity.type
_entity.pdbx_description
1 polymer ?
#
loop_
_entity_poly.entity_id
_entity_poly.type
_entity_poly.pdbx_seq_one_letter_code
_entity_poly.pdbx_strand_id
1 'polypeptide(L)'
;RNAVLTVDSFKEWIRKLALMGLNSMVLYMEDVYELEGEPYFGYMRGRYSFTELKAIDDYADIFGIEAYPSIQTYAHLEEFLKWEQAAHYRDTRGVLLSDYEPTYELIEKMLAAATAPFRSKKVNIGMDEAEELGRGKYLDRFGYKDRFDVMIQHLSKVRQIAHKLGLEPCMYGDMFLKMASKAEGDHYVFVKNVELPEEMVSLIPNDVRLVYWDFFHTEEKDYSYLIDIHRQLGRGQHPIFLGGIWTWNCFGTNYGLSLKT
;
A
#
# COMPACT_ATOMS: atom_id res chain seq x y z
N ARG A 1 -5.05 11.08 4.10
CA ARG A 1 -4.60 12.49 4.23
C ARG A 1 -5.77 13.51 4.39
N ASN A 2 -6.72 13.26 5.28
CA ASN A 2 -7.87 14.13 5.64
C ASN A 2 -8.95 14.34 4.57
N ALA A 3 -8.59 14.62 3.32
CA ALA A 3 -9.57 14.80 2.25
C ALA A 3 -10.14 13.46 1.79
N VAL A 4 -11.38 13.16 2.18
CA VAL A 4 -12.12 11.98 1.76
C VAL A 4 -13.11 12.38 0.66
N LEU A 5 -12.95 11.81 -0.54
CA LEU A 5 -13.79 12.10 -1.70
C LEU A 5 -15.22 11.61 -1.44
N THR A 6 -16.23 12.41 -1.79
CA THR A 6 -17.61 11.91 -1.73
C THR A 6 -17.87 10.88 -2.84
N VAL A 7 -18.89 10.04 -2.66
CA VAL A 7 -19.35 9.10 -3.71
C VAL A 7 -19.63 9.84 -5.03
N ASP A 8 -20.28 11.00 -4.97
CA ASP A 8 -20.57 11.79 -6.17
C ASP A 8 -19.31 12.34 -6.84
N SER A 9 -18.29 12.70 -6.06
CA SER A 9 -16.97 13.10 -6.59
C SER A 9 -16.28 11.94 -7.32
N PHE A 10 -16.34 10.72 -6.77
CA PHE A 10 -15.85 9.53 -7.47
C PHE A 10 -16.59 9.29 -8.78
N LYS A 11 -17.92 9.41 -8.79
CA LYS A 11 -18.70 9.28 -10.03
C LYS A 11 -18.26 10.28 -11.09
N GLU A 12 -17.92 11.51 -10.71
CA GLU A 12 -17.35 12.51 -11.62
C GLU A 12 -15.99 12.10 -12.17
N TRP A 13 -15.09 11.63 -11.30
CA TRP A 13 -13.78 11.14 -11.70
C TRP A 13 -13.88 9.92 -12.62
N ILE A 14 -14.74 8.95 -12.32
CA ILE A 14 -14.97 7.76 -13.15
C ILE A 14 -15.35 8.16 -14.58
N ARG A 15 -16.24 9.15 -14.76
CA ARG A 15 -16.59 9.65 -16.11
C ARG A 15 -15.37 10.24 -16.83
N LYS A 16 -14.49 10.97 -16.12
CA LYS A 16 -13.25 11.52 -16.69
C LYS A 16 -12.27 10.41 -17.06
N LEU A 17 -12.07 9.42 -16.18
CA LEU A 17 -11.22 8.27 -16.42
C LEU A 17 -11.69 7.50 -17.67
N ALA A 18 -12.99 7.29 -17.81
CA ALA A 18 -13.58 6.63 -18.98
C ALA A 18 -13.32 7.41 -20.27
N LEU A 19 -13.46 8.74 -20.26
CA LEU A 19 -13.16 9.59 -21.42
C LEU A 19 -11.66 9.60 -21.78
N MET A 20 -10.77 9.40 -20.80
CA MET A 20 -9.32 9.30 -21.01
C MET A 20 -8.88 7.91 -21.48
N GLY A 21 -9.77 6.92 -21.49
CA GLY A 21 -9.44 5.54 -21.86
C GLY A 21 -8.76 4.74 -20.75
N LEU A 22 -8.88 5.17 -19.49
CA LEU A 22 -8.37 4.44 -18.33
C LEU A 22 -9.37 3.36 -17.90
N ASN A 23 -8.86 2.23 -17.42
CA ASN A 23 -9.65 1.02 -17.13
C ASN A 23 -9.54 0.53 -15.67
N SER A 24 -8.87 1.28 -14.81
CA SER A 24 -8.75 0.93 -13.39
C SER A 24 -8.79 2.18 -12.51
N MET A 25 -9.31 2.01 -11.30
CA MET A 25 -9.32 3.05 -10.27
C MET A 25 -8.94 2.42 -8.94
N VAL A 26 -7.87 2.92 -8.33
CA VAL A 26 -7.37 2.41 -7.05
C VAL A 26 -7.68 3.40 -5.94
N LEU A 27 -8.39 2.96 -4.90
CA LEU A 27 -8.76 3.82 -3.78
C LEU A 27 -7.77 3.64 -2.64
N TYR A 28 -6.92 4.64 -2.40
CA TYR A 28 -6.00 4.64 -1.27
C TYR A 28 -6.74 4.99 0.03
N MET A 29 -6.75 4.06 0.98
CA MET A 29 -7.50 4.14 2.23
C MET A 29 -6.68 3.55 3.40
N GLU A 30 -6.11 4.41 4.25
CA GLU A 30 -5.42 3.97 5.48
C GLU A 30 -6.42 3.48 6.51
N ASP A 31 -7.24 4.40 7.03
CA ASP A 31 -8.20 4.20 8.11
C ASP A 31 -9.63 4.61 7.73
N VAL A 32 -9.88 4.94 6.46
CA VAL A 32 -11.12 5.61 6.00
C VAL A 32 -12.14 4.65 5.38
N TYR A 33 -12.32 3.48 5.99
CA TYR A 33 -13.42 2.55 5.69
C TYR A 33 -13.96 1.93 6.98
N GLU A 34 -15.19 1.46 6.99
CA GLU A 34 -15.80 0.84 8.17
C GLU A 34 -15.17 -0.52 8.49
N LEU A 35 -14.89 -0.73 9.78
CA LEU A 35 -14.31 -1.97 10.29
C LEU A 35 -15.12 -2.43 11.50
N GLU A 36 -15.87 -3.52 11.33
CA GLU A 36 -16.75 -4.05 12.38
C GLU A 36 -15.92 -4.49 13.61
N GLY A 37 -16.39 -4.10 14.80
CA GLY A 37 -15.71 -4.37 16.06
C GLY A 37 -14.55 -3.42 16.41
N GLU A 38 -14.15 -2.52 15.49
CA GLU A 38 -13.06 -1.56 15.70
C GLU A 38 -13.58 -0.11 15.60
N PRO A 39 -14.31 0.39 16.61
CA PRO A 39 -15.04 1.66 16.51
C PRO A 39 -14.15 2.89 16.28
N TYR A 40 -12.89 2.82 16.73
CA TYR A 40 -11.88 3.88 16.57
C TYR A 40 -11.22 3.90 15.19
N PHE A 41 -11.36 2.84 14.39
CA PHE A 41 -10.86 2.80 13.02
C PHE A 41 -11.66 3.77 12.14
N GLY A 42 -11.03 4.84 11.67
CA GLY A 42 -11.70 5.90 10.89
C GLY A 42 -12.64 6.81 11.68
N TYR A 43 -12.56 6.80 13.02
CA TYR A 43 -13.42 7.62 13.87
C TYR A 43 -13.21 9.12 13.60
N MET A 44 -14.29 9.83 13.26
CA MET A 44 -14.29 11.25 12.86
C MET A 44 -13.46 11.58 11.61
N ARG A 45 -13.21 10.59 10.76
CA ARG A 45 -12.37 10.74 9.55
C ARG A 45 -13.17 10.76 8.25
N GLY A 46 -14.47 10.50 8.31
CA GLY A 46 -15.32 10.33 7.13
C GLY A 46 -15.15 8.96 6.47
N ARG A 47 -14.92 7.91 7.27
CA ARG A 47 -14.75 6.54 6.74
C ARG A 47 -15.94 6.11 5.88
N TYR A 48 -15.66 5.45 4.75
CA TYR A 48 -16.69 4.94 3.87
C TYR A 48 -17.39 3.73 4.48
N SER A 49 -18.71 3.70 4.38
CA SER A 49 -19.52 2.51 4.60
C SER A 49 -19.38 1.50 3.45
N PHE A 50 -19.77 0.26 3.72
CA PHE A 50 -19.86 -0.78 2.69
C PHE A 50 -20.69 -0.31 1.49
N THR A 51 -21.85 0.31 1.74
CA THR A 51 -22.78 0.77 0.70
C THR A 51 -22.16 1.87 -0.16
N GLU A 52 -21.36 2.77 0.42
CA GLU A 52 -20.69 3.82 -0.33
C GLU A 52 -19.59 3.26 -1.23
N LEU A 53 -18.73 2.39 -0.71
CA LEU A 53 -17.69 1.73 -1.52
C LEU A 53 -18.31 0.88 -2.63
N LYS A 54 -19.38 0.14 -2.33
CA LYS A 54 -20.12 -0.64 -3.32
C LYS A 54 -20.74 0.26 -4.38
N ALA A 55 -21.29 1.43 -4.02
CA ALA A 55 -21.85 2.36 -5.00
C ALA A 55 -20.77 2.96 -5.92
N ILE A 56 -19.53 3.10 -5.45
CA ILE A 56 -18.39 3.51 -6.27
C ILE A 56 -18.01 2.41 -7.25
N ASP A 57 -17.88 1.17 -6.79
CA ASP A 57 -17.59 -0.01 -7.63
C ASP A 57 -18.69 -0.25 -8.68
N ASP A 58 -19.96 -0.23 -8.27
CA ASP A 58 -21.11 -0.38 -9.18
C ASP A 58 -21.12 0.68 -10.27
N TYR A 59 -20.72 1.91 -9.95
CA TYR A 59 -20.66 2.98 -10.95
C TYR A 59 -19.46 2.87 -11.89
N ALA A 60 -18.31 2.40 -11.39
CA ALA A 60 -17.12 2.15 -12.19
C ALA A 60 -17.36 1.02 -13.21
N ASP A 61 -18.06 -0.04 -12.80
CA ASP A 61 -18.42 -1.20 -13.61
C ASP A 61 -19.24 -0.83 -14.88
N ILE A 62 -20.10 0.18 -14.79
CA ILE A 62 -20.88 0.70 -15.94
C ILE A 62 -19.95 1.13 -17.11
N PHE A 63 -18.75 1.61 -16.79
CA PHE A 63 -17.76 2.08 -17.76
C PHE A 63 -16.65 1.06 -18.03
N GLY A 64 -16.75 -0.16 -17.48
CA GLY A 64 -15.70 -1.17 -17.57
C GLY A 64 -14.42 -0.81 -16.83
N ILE A 65 -14.51 0.06 -15.80
CA ILE A 65 -13.38 0.44 -14.96
C ILE A 65 -13.33 -0.49 -13.75
N GLU A 66 -12.22 -1.21 -13.59
CA GLU A 66 -11.99 -2.07 -12.43
C GLU A 66 -11.59 -1.22 -11.21
N ALA A 67 -12.47 -1.11 -10.23
CA ALA A 67 -12.17 -0.46 -8.96
C ALA A 67 -11.65 -1.46 -7.92
N TYR A 68 -10.61 -1.10 -7.18
CA TYR A 68 -10.11 -1.93 -6.08
C TYR A 68 -9.39 -1.10 -5.00
N PRO A 69 -9.31 -1.61 -3.76
CA PRO A 69 -8.72 -0.86 -2.66
C PRO A 69 -7.20 -0.95 -2.63
N SER A 70 -6.57 0.13 -2.20
CA SER A 70 -5.20 0.17 -1.67
C SER A 70 -5.27 0.52 -0.20
N ILE A 71 -5.02 -0.46 0.67
CA ILE A 71 -5.04 -0.28 2.12
C ILE A 71 -3.63 -0.35 2.70
N GLN A 72 -3.54 -0.25 4.02
CA GLN A 72 -2.30 -0.40 4.77
C GLN A 72 -2.39 -1.58 5.72
N THR A 73 -1.54 -2.59 5.52
CA THR A 73 -1.46 -3.76 6.42
C THR A 73 -0.21 -3.74 7.30
N TYR A 74 0.55 -2.64 7.34
CA TYR A 74 1.73 -2.55 8.20
C TYR A 74 2.03 -1.16 8.76
N ALA A 75 2.40 -0.20 7.89
CA ALA A 75 2.73 1.18 8.27
C ALA A 75 1.59 2.16 7.90
N HIS A 76 1.82 3.47 8.01
CA HIS A 76 0.86 4.53 7.63
C HIS A 76 -0.51 4.45 8.33
N LEU A 77 -0.52 3.97 9.57
CA LEU A 77 -1.74 3.84 10.38
C LEU A 77 -1.75 4.79 11.58
N GLU A 78 -1.04 5.92 11.53
CA GLU A 78 -0.93 6.88 12.63
C GLU A 78 -2.30 7.36 13.15
N GLU A 79 -3.24 7.58 12.24
CA GLU A 79 -4.58 8.10 12.57
C GLU A 79 -5.42 7.07 13.33
N PHE A 80 -5.19 5.78 13.12
CA PHE A 80 -5.82 4.70 13.88
C PHE A 80 -5.04 4.39 15.17
N LEU A 81 -3.71 4.23 15.07
CA LEU A 81 -2.85 3.79 16.16
C LEU A 81 -2.59 4.86 17.23
N LYS A 82 -3.04 6.10 17.02
CA LYS A 82 -3.01 7.14 18.07
C LYS A 82 -3.99 6.87 19.22
N TRP A 83 -5.05 6.08 18.98
CA TRP A 83 -6.06 5.80 20.00
C TRP A 83 -5.58 4.76 21.00
N GLU A 84 -5.89 4.96 22.28
CA GLU A 84 -5.48 4.04 23.35
C GLU A 84 -6.06 2.64 23.16
N GLN A 85 -7.27 2.54 22.63
CA GLN A 85 -7.94 1.28 22.32
C GLN A 85 -7.25 0.47 21.22
N ALA A 86 -6.40 1.11 20.40
CA ALA A 86 -5.59 0.44 19.39
C ALA A 86 -4.13 0.26 19.82
N ALA A 87 -3.76 0.68 21.04
CA ALA A 87 -2.37 0.71 21.49
C ALA A 87 -1.73 -0.68 21.59
N HIS A 88 -2.52 -1.75 21.73
CA HIS A 88 -2.02 -3.14 21.74
C HIS A 88 -1.59 -3.63 20.36
N TYR A 89 -2.12 -3.06 19.28
CA TYR A 89 -1.69 -3.33 17.91
C TYR A 89 -0.44 -2.55 17.50
N ARG A 90 0.01 -1.58 18.31
CA ARG A 90 1.02 -0.60 17.91
C ARG A 90 2.46 -1.06 18.24
N ASP A 91 3.34 -1.11 17.24
CA ASP A 91 4.80 -1.19 17.42
C ASP A 91 5.40 0.20 17.65
N THR A 92 5.31 1.06 16.63
CA THR A 92 5.71 2.48 16.64
C THR A 92 4.55 3.38 16.24
N ARG A 93 4.76 4.68 16.03
CA ARG A 93 3.66 5.67 15.88
C ARG A 93 2.64 5.28 14.80
N GLY A 94 3.09 4.74 13.67
CA GLY A 94 2.25 4.36 12.54
C GLY A 94 2.37 2.90 12.12
N VAL A 95 3.13 2.08 12.85
CA VAL A 95 3.47 0.70 12.47
C VAL A 95 2.77 -0.31 13.38
N LEU A 96 2.14 -1.32 12.77
CA LEU A 96 1.53 -2.43 13.47
C LEU A 96 2.57 -3.37 14.08
N LEU A 97 2.22 -3.98 15.22
CA LEU A 97 3.03 -4.97 15.89
C LEU A 97 2.97 -6.30 15.15
N SER A 98 4.00 -6.61 14.37
CA SER A 98 4.22 -7.90 13.74
C SER A 98 4.50 -9.00 14.77
N ASP A 99 4.35 -10.26 14.35
CA ASP A 99 4.47 -11.46 15.21
C ASP A 99 3.49 -11.50 16.40
N TYR A 100 2.38 -10.78 16.29
CA TYR A 100 1.34 -10.72 17.32
C TYR A 100 -0.02 -11.12 16.73
N GLU A 101 -0.60 -12.22 17.23
CA GLU A 101 -1.80 -12.82 16.64
C GLU A 101 -3.00 -11.84 16.50
N PRO A 102 -3.31 -10.99 17.49
CA PRO A 102 -4.39 -10.00 17.34
C PRO A 102 -4.16 -9.01 16.18
N THR A 103 -2.91 -8.71 15.82
CA THR A 103 -2.62 -7.89 14.62
C THR A 103 -3.07 -8.61 13.36
N TYR A 104 -2.88 -9.92 13.27
CA TYR A 104 -3.28 -10.70 12.11
C TYR A 104 -4.81 -10.90 12.05
N GLU A 105 -5.48 -11.03 13.20
CA GLU A 105 -6.94 -10.99 13.29
C GLU A 105 -7.50 -9.64 12.81
N LEU A 106 -6.85 -8.54 13.19
CA LEU A 106 -7.18 -7.20 12.69
C LEU A 106 -6.99 -7.10 11.17
N ILE A 107 -5.85 -7.55 10.64
CA ILE A 107 -5.56 -7.52 9.20
C ILE A 107 -6.56 -8.35 8.39
N GLU A 108 -6.99 -9.51 8.91
CA GLU A 108 -8.05 -10.31 8.27
C GLU A 108 -9.36 -9.53 8.17
N LYS A 109 -9.78 -8.87 9.26
CA LYS A 109 -10.97 -7.98 9.22
C LYS A 109 -10.77 -6.82 8.26
N MET A 110 -9.59 -6.20 8.24
CA MET A 110 -9.27 -5.07 7.35
C MET A 110 -9.38 -5.46 5.89
N LEU A 111 -8.74 -6.57 5.49
CA LEU A 111 -8.80 -7.08 4.13
C LEU A 111 -10.23 -7.46 3.73
N ALA A 112 -10.96 -8.17 4.59
CA ALA A 112 -12.34 -8.56 4.32
C ALA A 112 -13.25 -7.32 4.15
N ALA A 113 -13.19 -6.36 5.08
CA ALA A 113 -14.04 -5.17 5.03
C ALA A 113 -13.71 -4.25 3.85
N ALA A 114 -12.43 -4.04 3.55
CA ALA A 114 -12.02 -3.15 2.47
C ALA A 114 -12.32 -3.72 1.08
N THR A 115 -12.25 -5.04 0.90
CA THR A 115 -12.39 -5.69 -0.42
C THR A 115 -13.81 -6.18 -0.71
N ALA A 116 -14.60 -6.55 0.30
CA ALA A 116 -15.95 -7.07 0.10
C ALA A 116 -16.91 -6.17 -0.73
N PRO A 117 -16.81 -4.83 -0.72
CA PRO A 117 -17.65 -3.97 -1.54
C PRO A 117 -17.33 -4.02 -3.05
N PHE A 118 -16.14 -4.51 -3.42
CA PHE A 118 -15.60 -4.47 -4.78
C PHE A 118 -15.76 -5.83 -5.49
N ARG A 119 -16.00 -5.79 -6.81
CA ARG A 119 -15.98 -7.01 -7.65
C ARG A 119 -14.58 -7.59 -7.81
N SER A 120 -13.56 -6.71 -7.83
CA SER A 120 -12.17 -7.10 -8.06
C SER A 120 -11.64 -8.03 -6.95
N LYS A 121 -10.73 -8.92 -7.33
CA LYS A 121 -9.93 -9.70 -6.37
C LYS A 121 -8.61 -9.01 -6.02
N LYS A 122 -8.26 -7.94 -6.71
CA LYS A 122 -7.02 -7.21 -6.48
C LYS A 122 -7.12 -6.39 -5.20
N VAL A 123 -6.00 -6.27 -4.52
CA VAL A 123 -5.83 -5.34 -3.39
C VAL A 123 -4.37 -4.92 -3.33
N ASN A 124 -4.11 -3.62 -3.19
CA ASN A 124 -2.79 -3.19 -2.77
C ASN A 124 -2.75 -3.21 -1.23
N ILE A 125 -1.87 -4.01 -0.65
CA ILE A 125 -1.74 -4.19 0.81
C ILE A 125 -0.83 -3.13 1.46
N GLY A 126 -0.27 -2.21 0.68
CA GLY A 126 0.62 -1.16 1.16
C GLY A 126 2.02 -1.69 1.38
N MET A 127 2.47 -1.66 2.65
CA MET A 127 3.79 -2.12 3.10
C MET A 127 4.96 -1.21 2.68
N ASP A 128 4.64 0.03 2.31
CA ASP A 128 5.57 1.12 2.02
C ASP A 128 6.14 1.76 3.31
N GLU A 129 7.32 2.36 3.19
CA GLU A 129 7.95 3.30 4.14
C GLU A 129 7.96 2.88 5.64
N ALA A 130 7.98 1.58 5.92
CA ALA A 130 7.98 1.01 7.27
C ALA A 130 9.36 1.09 7.98
N GLU A 131 10.06 2.22 7.93
CA GLU A 131 11.48 2.31 8.34
C GLU A 131 11.74 1.97 9.82
N GLU A 132 10.75 2.24 10.66
CA GLU A 132 10.80 2.02 12.11
C GLU A 132 10.41 0.60 12.53
N LEU A 133 10.07 -0.28 11.57
CA LEU A 133 9.59 -1.63 11.87
C LEU A 133 10.56 -2.40 12.77
N GLY A 134 10.02 -3.06 13.80
CA GLY A 134 10.80 -3.89 14.71
C GLY A 134 11.60 -3.11 15.76
N ARG A 135 11.52 -1.77 15.78
CA ARG A 135 12.32 -0.90 16.67
C ARG A 135 11.53 -0.29 17.83
N GLY A 136 10.22 -0.55 17.91
CA GLY A 136 9.35 -0.11 19.00
C GLY A 136 9.08 -1.22 20.02
N LYS A 137 7.80 -1.42 20.36
CA LYS A 137 7.35 -2.49 21.26
C LYS A 137 7.74 -3.89 20.79
N TYR A 138 7.97 -4.09 19.49
CA TYR A 138 8.49 -5.33 18.95
C TYR A 138 9.83 -5.71 19.57
N LEU A 139 10.76 -4.75 19.66
CA LEU A 139 12.09 -4.95 20.25
C LEU A 139 12.00 -5.38 21.71
N ASP A 140 11.13 -4.73 22.48
CA ASP A 140 10.91 -5.04 23.91
C ASP A 140 10.30 -6.44 24.11
N ARG A 141 9.44 -6.88 23.19
CA ARG A 141 8.68 -8.14 23.32
C ARG A 141 9.41 -9.36 22.77
N PHE A 142 10.10 -9.20 21.63
CA PHE A 142 10.63 -10.32 20.84
C PHE A 142 12.15 -10.26 20.68
N GLY A 143 12.79 -9.21 21.19
CA GLY A 143 14.21 -8.96 20.99
C GLY A 143 14.53 -8.44 19.60
N TYR A 144 15.82 -8.22 19.35
CA TYR A 144 16.29 -7.74 18.06
C TYR A 144 16.20 -8.84 17.00
N LYS A 145 15.59 -8.51 15.87
CA LYS A 145 15.65 -9.28 14.61
C LYS A 145 16.01 -8.34 13.47
N ASP A 146 16.59 -8.90 12.40
CA ASP A 146 16.84 -8.12 11.20
C ASP A 146 15.53 -7.62 10.58
N ARG A 147 15.50 -6.37 10.08
CA ARG A 147 14.28 -5.76 9.55
C ARG A 147 13.75 -6.50 8.32
N PHE A 148 14.63 -7.07 7.50
CA PHE A 148 14.21 -7.85 6.35
C PHE A 148 13.46 -9.12 6.80
N ASP A 149 13.97 -9.80 7.81
CA ASP A 149 13.32 -11.00 8.38
C ASP A 149 11.94 -10.68 8.95
N VAL A 150 11.82 -9.58 9.70
CA VAL A 150 10.53 -9.14 10.27
C VAL A 150 9.53 -8.82 9.16
N MET A 151 9.94 -8.10 8.13
CA MET A 151 9.09 -7.76 6.99
C MET A 151 8.65 -8.99 6.20
N ILE A 152 9.56 -9.94 5.91
CA ILE A 152 9.24 -11.18 5.19
C ILE A 152 8.28 -12.06 6.01
N GLN A 153 8.49 -12.16 7.32
CA GLN A 153 7.59 -12.91 8.22
C GLN A 153 6.19 -12.29 8.24
N HIS A 154 6.11 -10.96 8.37
CA HIS A 154 4.84 -10.22 8.33
C HIS A 154 4.14 -10.38 6.98
N LEU A 155 4.86 -10.19 5.87
CA LEU A 155 4.34 -10.38 4.51
C LEU A 155 3.79 -11.79 4.29
N SER A 156 4.49 -12.81 4.78
CA SER A 156 4.03 -14.21 4.69
C SER A 156 2.67 -14.41 5.36
N LYS A 157 2.45 -13.78 6.53
CA LYS A 157 1.17 -13.84 7.25
C LYS A 157 0.06 -13.08 6.52
N VAL A 158 0.32 -11.84 6.10
CA VAL A 158 -0.67 -11.05 5.33
C VAL A 158 -1.05 -11.76 4.03
N ARG A 159 -0.08 -12.36 3.34
CA ARG A 159 -0.31 -13.13 2.11
C ARG A 159 -1.21 -14.34 2.35
N GLN A 160 -0.98 -15.10 3.42
CA GLN A 160 -1.84 -16.24 3.79
C GLN A 160 -3.29 -15.80 4.03
N ILE A 161 -3.48 -14.66 4.71
CA ILE A 161 -4.80 -14.07 4.95
C ILE A 161 -5.45 -13.65 3.63
N ALA A 162 -4.72 -12.95 2.75
CA ALA A 162 -5.22 -12.55 1.44
C ALA A 162 -5.68 -13.75 0.61
N HIS A 163 -4.89 -14.83 0.56
CA HIS A 163 -5.26 -16.07 -0.14
C HIS A 163 -6.46 -16.77 0.48
N LYS A 164 -6.56 -16.80 1.81
CA LYS A 164 -7.73 -17.34 2.53
C LYS A 164 -9.02 -16.61 2.11
N LEU A 165 -8.93 -15.31 1.81
CA LEU A 165 -10.03 -14.48 1.33
C LEU A 165 -10.22 -14.52 -0.21
N GLY A 166 -9.37 -15.27 -0.93
CA GLY A 166 -9.41 -15.36 -2.39
C GLY A 166 -8.99 -14.08 -3.10
N LEU A 167 -8.06 -13.32 -2.52
CA LEU A 167 -7.55 -12.05 -3.03
C LEU A 167 -6.21 -12.25 -3.79
N GLU A 168 -5.93 -11.32 -4.69
CA GLU A 168 -4.70 -11.21 -5.49
C GLU A 168 -3.92 -9.96 -5.04
N PRO A 169 -3.02 -10.09 -4.05
CA PRO A 169 -2.34 -8.93 -3.47
C PRO A 169 -1.25 -8.36 -4.39
N CYS A 170 -1.12 -7.04 -4.40
CA CYS A 170 0.09 -6.32 -4.78
C CYS A 170 0.59 -5.47 -3.60
N MET A 171 1.85 -5.08 -3.61
CA MET A 171 2.46 -4.27 -2.54
C MET A 171 3.48 -3.29 -3.13
N TYR A 172 3.78 -2.21 -2.41
CA TYR A 172 4.87 -1.33 -2.80
C TYR A 172 6.24 -2.00 -2.64
N GLY A 173 7.12 -1.80 -3.63
CA GLY A 173 8.43 -2.46 -3.71
C GLY A 173 9.59 -1.73 -3.03
N ASP A 174 9.33 -0.54 -2.45
CA ASP A 174 10.36 0.37 -1.95
C ASP A 174 11.19 -0.22 -0.81
N MET A 175 10.54 -0.90 0.14
CA MET A 175 11.23 -1.47 1.30
C MET A 175 12.25 -2.54 0.89
N PHE A 176 11.95 -3.38 -0.10
CA PHE A 176 12.91 -4.36 -0.61
C PHE A 176 14.13 -3.69 -1.23
N LEU A 177 13.91 -2.64 -2.02
CA LEU A 177 14.99 -1.93 -2.67
C LEU A 177 15.85 -1.14 -1.67
N LYS A 178 15.23 -0.51 -0.68
CA LYS A 178 15.92 0.21 0.39
C LYS A 178 16.77 -0.74 1.25
N MET A 179 16.26 -1.93 1.55
CA MET A 179 17.03 -2.95 2.28
C MET A 179 18.18 -3.54 1.44
N ALA A 180 17.97 -3.78 0.15
CA ALA A 180 19.02 -4.31 -0.73
C ALA A 180 20.15 -3.31 -0.96
N SER A 181 19.81 -2.04 -1.20
CA SER A 181 20.78 -0.98 -1.49
C SER A 181 21.58 -0.50 -0.27
N LYS A 182 21.14 -0.86 0.94
CA LYS A 182 21.63 -0.28 2.21
C LYS A 182 21.68 1.25 2.19
N ALA A 183 20.85 1.87 1.35
CA ALA A 183 20.94 3.30 1.12
C ALA A 183 20.48 4.08 2.34
N GLU A 184 21.27 5.09 2.70
CA GLU A 184 20.90 6.10 3.69
C GLU A 184 20.16 7.24 2.96
N GLY A 185 18.96 7.58 3.43
CA GLY A 185 18.13 8.67 2.87
C GLY A 185 16.66 8.31 2.69
N ASP A 186 15.83 9.33 2.47
CA ASP A 186 14.37 9.24 2.50
C ASP A 186 13.75 8.62 1.25
N HIS A 187 14.48 8.58 0.12
CA HIS A 187 13.90 8.22 -1.18
C HIS A 187 14.64 7.07 -1.86
N TYR A 188 13.99 5.90 -1.84
CA TYR A 188 14.51 4.66 -2.42
C TYR A 188 14.74 4.73 -3.94
N VAL A 189 14.11 5.68 -4.65
CA VAL A 189 14.27 5.82 -6.10
C VAL A 189 15.68 6.26 -6.50
N PHE A 190 16.42 6.97 -5.63
CA PHE A 190 17.75 7.49 -6.00
C PHE A 190 18.91 6.50 -5.79
N VAL A 191 18.59 5.24 -5.46
CA VAL A 191 19.61 4.20 -5.26
C VAL A 191 20.32 3.86 -6.57
N LYS A 192 21.63 3.61 -6.49
CA LYS A 192 22.47 3.24 -7.64
C LYS A 192 23.29 2.01 -7.31
N ASN A 193 23.65 1.25 -8.34
CA ASN A 193 24.47 0.04 -8.23
C ASN A 193 23.91 -0.94 -7.19
N VAL A 194 22.60 -1.19 -7.24
CA VAL A 194 21.93 -2.09 -6.31
C VAL A 194 22.35 -3.51 -6.62
N GLU A 195 23.05 -4.13 -5.68
CA GLU A 195 23.31 -5.56 -5.69
C GLU A 195 22.15 -6.27 -5.00
N LEU A 196 21.55 -7.25 -5.68
CA LEU A 196 20.44 -8.05 -5.17
C LEU A 196 20.98 -9.44 -4.78
N PRO A 197 21.12 -9.76 -3.48
CA PRO A 197 21.49 -11.10 -3.05
C PRO A 197 20.44 -12.12 -3.50
N GLU A 198 20.87 -13.24 -4.09
CA GLU A 198 19.94 -14.29 -4.57
C GLU A 198 19.05 -14.83 -3.44
N GLU A 199 19.61 -14.97 -2.24
CA GLU A 199 18.87 -15.37 -1.03
C GLU A 199 17.72 -14.39 -0.72
N MET A 200 17.98 -13.08 -0.75
CA MET A 200 16.96 -12.05 -0.54
C MET A 200 15.84 -12.16 -1.59
N VAL A 201 16.20 -12.25 -2.87
CA VAL A 201 15.22 -12.37 -3.98
C VAL A 201 14.40 -13.66 -3.85
N SER A 202 15.00 -14.75 -3.38
CA SER A 202 14.31 -16.04 -3.20
C SER A 202 13.22 -15.99 -2.11
N LEU A 203 13.37 -15.10 -1.14
CA LEU A 203 12.43 -14.92 -0.03
C LEU A 203 11.25 -14.01 -0.40
N ILE A 204 11.37 -13.21 -1.46
CA ILE A 204 10.27 -12.38 -1.96
C ILE A 204 9.22 -13.29 -2.62
N PRO A 205 7.94 -13.21 -2.19
CA PRO A 205 6.88 -14.04 -2.75
C PRO A 205 6.58 -13.69 -4.22
N ASN A 206 6.41 -14.71 -5.06
CA ASN A 206 6.05 -14.54 -6.48
C ASN A 206 4.56 -14.32 -6.73
N ASP A 207 3.74 -14.57 -5.71
CA ASP A 207 2.29 -14.42 -5.69
C ASP A 207 1.85 -13.06 -5.15
N VAL A 208 2.80 -12.11 -4.99
CA VAL A 208 2.53 -10.71 -4.67
C VAL A 208 3.20 -9.83 -5.73
N ARG A 209 2.41 -9.07 -6.50
CA ARG A 209 2.98 -8.21 -7.54
C ARG A 209 3.57 -6.95 -6.93
N LEU A 210 4.80 -6.59 -7.32
CA LEU A 210 5.44 -5.37 -6.84
C LEU A 210 4.93 -4.12 -7.58
N VAL A 211 4.70 -3.06 -6.82
CA VAL A 211 4.36 -1.73 -7.30
C VAL A 211 5.62 -0.86 -7.19
N TYR A 212 6.12 -0.43 -8.35
CA TYR A 212 7.19 0.55 -8.48
C TYR A 212 6.56 1.94 -8.57
N TRP A 213 6.85 2.81 -7.60
CA TRP A 213 6.35 4.19 -7.58
C TRP A 213 7.48 5.19 -7.73
N ASP A 214 7.36 6.09 -8.71
CA ASP A 214 8.34 7.16 -8.91
C ASP A 214 7.66 8.40 -9.46
N PHE A 215 7.90 9.51 -8.77
CA PHE A 215 7.32 10.81 -9.06
C PHE A 215 8.39 11.87 -9.35
N PHE A 216 9.68 11.50 -9.35
CA PHE A 216 10.78 12.46 -9.22
C PHE A 216 11.75 12.45 -10.39
N HIS A 217 12.04 11.28 -10.97
CA HIS A 217 12.98 11.21 -12.09
C HIS A 217 12.40 11.89 -13.34
N THR A 218 13.29 12.40 -14.18
CA THR A 218 12.90 13.05 -15.46
C THR A 218 13.63 12.48 -16.65
N GLU A 219 14.46 11.46 -16.43
CA GLU A 219 15.30 10.84 -17.45
C GLU A 219 14.87 9.38 -17.62
N GLU A 220 14.56 8.98 -18.84
CA GLU A 220 14.09 7.62 -19.17
C GLU A 220 14.99 6.52 -18.62
N LYS A 221 16.31 6.71 -18.67
CA LYS A 221 17.31 5.75 -18.18
C LYS A 221 17.15 5.40 -16.70
N ASP A 222 16.70 6.35 -15.88
CA ASP A 222 16.53 6.13 -14.45
C ASP A 222 15.31 5.24 -14.20
N TYR A 223 14.23 5.45 -14.96
CA TYR A 223 13.07 4.55 -14.98
C TYR A 223 13.42 3.16 -15.51
N SER A 224 14.14 3.06 -16.63
CA SER A 224 14.53 1.75 -17.18
C SER A 224 15.36 0.94 -16.17
N TYR A 225 16.32 1.60 -15.51
CA TYR A 225 17.14 0.98 -14.48
C TYR A 225 16.28 0.46 -13.31
N LEU A 226 15.40 1.28 -12.75
CA LEU A 226 14.57 0.86 -11.62
C LEU A 226 13.53 -0.19 -12.01
N ILE A 227 12.98 -0.15 -13.22
CA ILE A 227 12.09 -1.19 -13.74
C ILE A 227 12.84 -2.53 -13.81
N ASP A 228 14.08 -2.55 -14.30
CA ASP A 228 14.87 -3.78 -14.38
C ASP A 228 15.23 -4.35 -13.00
N ILE A 229 15.49 -3.48 -12.02
CA ILE A 229 15.69 -3.89 -10.62
C ILE A 229 14.40 -4.50 -10.04
N HIS A 230 13.24 -3.86 -10.26
CA HIS A 230 11.96 -4.41 -9.80
C HIS A 230 11.60 -5.72 -10.49
N ARG A 231 11.95 -5.90 -11.77
CA ARG A 231 11.78 -7.18 -12.47
C ARG A 231 12.64 -8.27 -11.86
N GLN A 232 13.87 -7.96 -11.44
CA GLN A 232 14.73 -8.93 -10.75
C GLN A 232 14.15 -9.31 -9.38
N LEU A 233 13.71 -8.33 -8.59
CA LEU A 233 13.02 -8.56 -7.31
C LEU A 233 11.75 -9.40 -7.49
N GLY A 234 10.94 -9.10 -8.51
CA GLY A 234 9.73 -9.84 -8.88
C GLY A 234 9.98 -11.11 -9.68
N ARG A 235 11.21 -11.64 -9.70
CA ARG A 235 11.61 -12.90 -10.37
C ARG A 235 11.13 -12.99 -11.83
N GLY A 236 11.30 -11.89 -12.55
CA GLY A 236 10.98 -11.73 -13.97
C GLY A 236 9.61 -11.09 -14.24
N GLN A 237 8.75 -10.92 -13.23
CA GLN A 237 7.46 -10.27 -13.39
C GLN A 237 7.62 -8.77 -13.63
N HIS A 238 6.79 -8.21 -14.50
CA HIS A 238 6.73 -6.77 -14.69
C HIS A 238 6.05 -6.10 -13.49
N PRO A 239 6.65 -5.05 -12.88
CA PRO A 239 6.00 -4.32 -11.81
C PRO A 239 4.72 -3.62 -12.32
N ILE A 240 3.85 -3.25 -11.39
CA ILE A 240 2.86 -2.19 -11.62
C ILE A 240 3.61 -0.87 -11.46
N PHE A 241 3.54 0.02 -12.45
CA PHE A 241 4.14 1.36 -12.32
C PHE A 241 3.12 2.36 -11.81
N LEU A 242 3.51 3.16 -10.82
CA LEU A 242 2.73 4.26 -10.26
C LEU A 242 3.47 5.59 -10.49
N GLY A 243 2.97 6.38 -11.45
CA GLY A 243 3.41 7.76 -11.69
C GLY A 243 2.60 8.78 -10.89
N GLY A 244 2.98 10.06 -10.98
CA GLY A 244 2.51 11.10 -10.05
C GLY A 244 1.84 12.31 -10.70
N ILE A 245 0.58 12.56 -10.36
CA ILE A 245 -0.03 13.89 -10.53
C ILE A 245 0.21 14.69 -9.24
N TRP A 246 1.16 15.63 -9.29
CA TRP A 246 1.70 16.33 -8.13
C TRP A 246 0.68 17.31 -7.54
N THR A 247 0.04 16.88 -6.45
CA THR A 247 -0.98 17.66 -5.71
C THR A 247 -0.81 17.61 -4.20
N TRP A 248 0.32 17.09 -3.68
CA TRP A 248 0.50 16.79 -2.25
C TRP A 248 1.39 17.77 -1.47
N ASN A 249 2.06 18.72 -2.14
CA ASN A 249 2.91 19.74 -1.50
C ASN A 249 2.52 21.19 -1.85
N CYS A 250 1.38 21.38 -2.52
CA CYS A 250 0.89 22.68 -2.99
C CYS A 250 -0.65 22.68 -3.08
N PHE A 251 -1.25 23.89 -3.12
CA PHE A 251 -2.71 24.06 -3.19
C PHE A 251 -3.31 23.82 -4.58
N GLY A 252 -2.48 23.76 -5.61
CA GLY A 252 -2.88 23.49 -7.00
C GLY A 252 -1.97 22.45 -7.62
N THR A 253 -2.36 21.89 -8.76
CA THR A 253 -1.55 20.87 -9.43
C THR A 253 -0.25 21.46 -9.97
N ASN A 254 0.89 20.83 -9.66
CA ASN A 254 2.17 21.15 -10.26
C ASN A 254 2.31 20.45 -11.63
N TYR A 255 1.64 20.99 -12.64
CA TYR A 255 1.68 20.44 -14.00
C TYR A 255 3.09 20.39 -14.60
N GLY A 256 3.95 21.36 -14.26
CA GLY A 256 5.32 21.39 -14.79
C GLY A 256 6.13 20.18 -14.37
N LEU A 257 5.94 19.70 -13.13
CA LEU A 257 6.58 18.48 -12.65
C LEU A 257 5.86 17.24 -13.20
N SER A 258 4.54 17.17 -13.09
CA SER A 258 3.75 16.01 -13.56
C SER A 258 3.84 15.68 -15.04
N LEU A 259 4.12 16.67 -15.89
CA LEU A 259 4.32 16.41 -17.32
C LEU A 259 5.78 16.06 -17.66
N LYS A 260 6.70 16.26 -16.72
CA LYS A 260 8.13 16.03 -16.89
C LYS A 260 8.59 14.68 -16.32
N THR A 261 7.89 14.19 -15.30
CA THR A 261 8.12 12.92 -14.60
C THR A 261 7.12 11.88 -15.08
#